data_AF-A0A9P8MVG1-F1
#
_entry.id   AF-A0A9P8MVG1-F1
#
_cell.length_a   1.000
_cell.length_b   1.000
_cell.length_c   1.000
_cell.angle_alpha   90.00
_cell.angle_beta   90.00
_cell.angle_gamma   90.00
#
_symmetry.space_group_name_H-M   'P 1'
#
loop_
_entity.id
_entity.type
_entity.pdbx_description
1 polymer ?
#
loop_
_entity_poly.entity_id
_entity_poly.type
_entity_poly.pdbx_seq_one_letter_code
_entity_poly.pdbx_strand_id
1 'polypeptide(L)'
;MVRVAKDSFHRLEQAYANLTEDRLKRAEVEMRETRTTSDPDISLLLRELSIFGHAQPLSNESRLLMRRKIQALDIRAGMPAIWITISPNDINNPVKMKLAIHRLHDYESAKELLADLREKYDRIALSTMDPVSSAIFFHREISLFFEKYVNTGRESIFGKISHYYATVETNERGSLHLHGLLWLDGNMRLPNLIDDMANPAEEAYRAQVIRYIDSVFHECLDEDAGKAVRQERKPIDPVEEVMTSTSALTAAFEDESNFIAYCCRAFPHIHLP
;
A
#
# COMPACT_ATOMS: atom_id res chain seq x y z
N MET A 1 -4.03 -25.27 17.79
CA MET A 1 -2.75 -24.62 17.46
C MET A 1 -1.71 -25.72 17.34
N VAL A 2 -1.20 -25.97 16.14
CA VAL A 2 -0.14 -26.98 15.93
C VAL A 2 1.17 -26.39 16.45
N ARG A 3 1.91 -27.15 17.26
CA ARG A 3 3.24 -26.75 17.77
C ARG A 3 4.23 -27.84 17.42
N VAL A 4 5.47 -27.45 17.17
CA VAL A 4 6.58 -28.39 16.99
C VAL A 4 6.78 -29.15 18.31
N ALA A 5 6.73 -30.48 18.26
CA ALA A 5 7.01 -31.32 19.43
C ALA A 5 8.52 -31.36 19.66
N LYS A 6 8.97 -31.39 20.93
CA LYS A 6 10.41 -31.50 21.26
C LYS A 6 11.05 -32.73 20.63
N ASP A 7 10.32 -33.84 20.56
CA ASP A 7 10.80 -35.10 19.99
C ASP A 7 10.97 -35.05 18.46
N SER A 8 10.36 -34.06 17.79
CA SER A 8 10.58 -33.84 16.35
C SER A 8 11.99 -33.34 16.05
N PHE A 9 12.70 -32.76 17.03
CA PHE A 9 13.99 -32.11 16.80
C PHE A 9 15.09 -33.11 16.39
N HIS A 10 15.12 -34.29 16.99
CA HIS A 10 16.07 -35.34 16.61
C HIS A 10 15.83 -35.86 15.20
N ARG A 11 14.55 -36.00 14.80
CA ARG A 11 14.19 -36.39 13.44
C ARG A 11 14.56 -35.32 12.42
N LEU A 12 14.41 -34.05 12.78
CA LEU A 12 14.83 -32.91 11.96
C LEU A 12 16.34 -32.87 11.77
N GLU A 13 17.11 -33.08 12.83
CA GLU A 13 18.58 -33.11 12.77
C GLU A 13 19.07 -34.24 11.85
N GLN A 14 18.48 -35.44 11.96
CA GLN A 14 18.79 -36.55 11.06
C GLN A 14 18.40 -36.27 9.60
N ALA A 15 17.21 -35.71 9.37
CA ALA A 15 16.75 -35.33 8.03
C ALA A 15 17.66 -34.28 7.39
N TYR A 16 18.11 -33.30 8.17
CA TYR A 16 19.04 -32.26 7.75
C TYR A 16 20.44 -32.83 7.45
N ALA A 17 20.96 -33.73 8.30
CA ALA A 17 22.27 -34.34 8.11
C ALA A 17 22.35 -35.21 6.83
N ASN A 18 21.22 -35.79 6.43
CA ASN A 18 21.12 -36.65 5.23
C ASN A 18 20.70 -35.90 3.96
N LEU A 19 20.55 -34.57 4.03
CA LEU A 19 20.14 -33.74 2.92
C LEU A 19 21.31 -33.56 1.95
N THR A 20 21.09 -33.78 0.66
CA THR A 20 22.10 -33.57 -0.38
C THR A 20 21.56 -32.67 -1.49
N GLU A 21 22.46 -32.01 -2.21
CA GLU A 21 22.10 -31.12 -3.32
C GLU A 21 21.28 -31.84 -4.40
N ASP A 22 21.62 -33.08 -4.73
CA ASP A 22 20.89 -33.88 -5.72
C ASP A 22 19.46 -34.20 -5.28
N ARG A 23 19.25 -34.46 -3.98
CA ARG A 23 17.90 -34.67 -3.42
C ARG A 23 17.08 -33.40 -3.54
N LEU A 24 17.68 -32.24 -3.22
CA LEU A 24 17.01 -30.94 -3.32
C LEU A 24 16.66 -30.59 -4.76
N LYS A 25 17.56 -30.80 -5.73
CA LYS A 25 17.28 -30.56 -7.15
C LYS A 25 16.15 -31.44 -7.67
N ARG A 26 16.12 -32.72 -7.29
CA ARG A 26 15.00 -33.62 -7.67
C ARG A 26 13.68 -33.15 -7.07
N ALA A 27 13.67 -32.83 -5.78
CA ALA A 27 12.49 -32.31 -5.10
C ALA A 27 12.02 -30.97 -5.69
N GLU A 28 12.94 -30.09 -6.09
CA GLU A 28 12.61 -28.83 -6.76
C GLU A 28 11.87 -29.06 -8.08
N VAL A 29 12.39 -29.98 -8.92
CA VAL A 29 11.76 -30.35 -10.19
C VAL A 29 10.36 -30.94 -9.95
N GLU A 30 10.24 -31.92 -9.06
CA GLU A 30 8.95 -32.53 -8.70
C GLU A 30 7.94 -31.48 -8.20
N MET A 31 8.40 -30.55 -7.38
CA MET A 31 7.53 -29.55 -6.75
C MET A 31 7.08 -28.47 -7.74
N ARG A 32 7.89 -28.16 -8.76
CA ARG A 32 7.46 -27.30 -9.88
C ARG A 32 6.33 -27.93 -10.68
N GLU A 33 6.39 -29.24 -10.91
CA GLU A 33 5.42 -29.97 -11.73
C GLU A 33 4.15 -30.34 -10.95
N THR A 34 4.32 -30.86 -9.73
CA THR A 34 3.24 -31.50 -8.96
C THR A 34 2.81 -30.71 -7.73
N ARG A 35 3.55 -29.66 -7.35
CA ARG A 35 3.41 -28.92 -6.08
C ARG A 35 3.65 -29.76 -4.81
N THR A 36 4.25 -30.94 -4.96
CA THR A 36 4.62 -31.84 -3.85
C THR A 36 5.99 -32.46 -4.11
N THR A 37 6.55 -33.17 -3.12
CA THR A 37 7.76 -33.98 -3.31
C THR A 37 7.54 -35.39 -2.77
N SER A 38 8.16 -36.37 -3.44
CA SER A 38 8.21 -37.76 -3.01
C SER A 38 9.24 -38.00 -1.89
N ASP A 39 10.15 -37.05 -1.66
CA ASP A 39 11.19 -37.15 -0.64
C ASP A 39 10.60 -36.94 0.77
N PRO A 40 10.65 -37.95 1.66
CA PRO A 40 10.01 -37.89 2.97
C PRO A 40 10.71 -36.94 3.95
N ASP A 41 12.03 -36.76 3.83
CA ASP A 41 12.79 -35.86 4.70
C ASP A 41 12.52 -34.41 4.32
N ILE A 42 12.51 -34.10 3.01
CA ILE A 42 12.17 -32.77 2.51
C ILE A 42 10.71 -32.43 2.86
N SER A 43 9.79 -33.38 2.70
CA SER A 43 8.38 -33.21 3.11
C SER A 43 8.25 -32.93 4.60
N LEU A 44 9.02 -33.63 5.45
CA LEU A 44 9.06 -33.39 6.89
C LEU A 44 9.57 -31.97 7.20
N LEU A 45 10.67 -31.56 6.58
CA LEU A 45 11.26 -30.23 6.78
C LEU A 45 10.29 -29.11 6.38
N LEU A 46 9.65 -29.21 5.21
CA LEU A 46 8.66 -28.24 4.74
C LEU A 46 7.44 -28.14 5.67
N ARG A 47 6.96 -29.29 6.16
CA ARG A 47 5.86 -29.33 7.12
C ARG A 47 6.23 -28.61 8.41
N GLU A 48 7.42 -28.85 8.96
CA GLU A 48 7.86 -28.21 10.20
C GLU A 48 8.15 -26.71 10.00
N LEU A 49 8.72 -26.31 8.85
CA LEU A 49 8.85 -24.90 8.45
C LEU A 49 7.49 -24.21 8.41
N SER A 50 6.46 -24.88 7.87
CA SER A 50 5.11 -24.32 7.82
C SER A 50 4.47 -24.19 9.20
N ILE A 51 4.65 -25.19 10.08
CA ILE A 51 4.18 -25.12 11.47
C ILE A 51 4.85 -23.96 12.21
N PHE A 52 6.16 -23.79 12.04
CA PHE A 52 6.91 -22.68 12.62
C PHE A 52 6.44 -21.34 12.04
N GLY A 53 6.29 -21.26 10.73
CA GLY A 53 5.83 -20.07 10.02
C GLY A 53 4.48 -19.58 10.53
N HIS A 54 3.56 -20.47 10.92
CA HIS A 54 2.27 -20.07 11.50
C HIS A 54 2.40 -19.24 12.79
N ALA A 55 3.45 -19.45 13.57
CA ALA A 55 3.72 -18.68 14.80
C ALA A 55 4.53 -17.40 14.54
N GLN A 56 5.13 -17.27 13.35
CA GLN A 56 5.98 -16.13 13.00
C GLN A 56 5.17 -15.04 12.29
N PRO A 57 5.14 -13.80 12.84
CA PRO A 57 4.55 -12.67 12.14
C PRO A 57 5.18 -12.47 10.76
N LEU A 58 4.37 -12.06 9.77
CA LEU A 58 4.81 -11.76 8.40
C LEU A 58 5.31 -12.97 7.58
N SER A 59 5.18 -14.19 8.10
CA SER A 59 5.46 -15.42 7.34
C SER A 59 4.44 -15.65 6.22
N ASN A 60 4.78 -16.53 5.26
CA ASN A 60 3.85 -16.96 4.21
C ASN A 60 2.58 -17.58 4.80
N GLU A 61 2.70 -18.34 5.88
CA GLU A 61 1.57 -18.96 6.57
C GLU A 61 0.66 -17.94 7.25
N SER A 62 1.25 -16.88 7.82
CA SER A 62 0.48 -15.77 8.36
C SER A 62 -0.31 -15.08 7.24
N ARG A 63 0.29 -14.88 6.06
CA ARG A 63 -0.38 -14.31 4.88
C ARG A 63 -1.53 -15.18 4.37
N LEU A 64 -1.39 -16.51 4.39
CA LEU A 64 -2.49 -17.43 4.07
C LEU A 64 -3.66 -17.29 5.05
N LEU A 65 -3.37 -17.15 6.35
CA LEU A 65 -4.41 -16.89 7.35
C LEU A 65 -5.08 -15.52 7.13
N MET A 66 -4.31 -14.48 6.79
CA MET A 66 -4.85 -13.16 6.46
C MET A 66 -5.81 -13.24 5.26
N ARG A 67 -5.43 -13.95 4.19
CA ARG A 67 -6.31 -14.18 3.02
C ARG A 67 -7.62 -14.86 3.40
N ARG A 68 -7.59 -15.86 4.28
CA ARG A 68 -8.81 -16.53 4.77
C ARG A 68 -9.71 -15.59 5.56
N LYS A 69 -9.14 -14.66 6.35
CA LYS A 69 -9.91 -13.64 7.07
C LYS A 69 -10.60 -12.67 6.11
N ILE A 70 -9.90 -12.25 5.06
CA ILE A 70 -10.46 -11.40 3.99
C ILE A 70 -11.62 -12.13 3.31
N GLN A 71 -11.42 -13.38 2.87
CA GLN A 71 -12.47 -14.19 2.25
C GLN A 71 -13.70 -14.38 3.16
N ALA A 72 -13.49 -14.55 4.47
CA ALA A 72 -14.59 -14.65 5.42
C ALA A 72 -15.37 -13.33 5.55
N LEU A 73 -14.68 -12.19 5.50
CA LEU A 73 -15.33 -10.88 5.45
C LEU A 73 -16.08 -10.66 4.14
N ASP A 74 -15.51 -11.10 3.01
CA ASP A 74 -16.16 -11.02 1.70
C ASP A 74 -17.49 -11.76 1.67
N ILE A 75 -17.52 -12.99 2.21
CA ILE A 75 -18.74 -13.79 2.31
C ILE A 75 -19.78 -13.12 3.22
N ARG A 76 -19.34 -12.46 4.30
CA ARG A 76 -20.23 -11.87 5.31
C ARG A 76 -20.76 -10.49 4.92
N ALA A 77 -19.92 -9.64 4.33
CA ALA A 77 -20.15 -8.21 4.15
C ALA A 77 -20.16 -7.78 2.66
N GLY A 78 -20.00 -8.71 1.73
CA GLY A 78 -19.83 -8.42 0.31
C GLY A 78 -18.39 -7.99 -0.02
N MET A 79 -18.18 -7.45 -1.22
CA MET A 79 -16.84 -7.03 -1.64
C MET A 79 -16.37 -5.76 -0.89
N PRO A 80 -15.06 -5.62 -0.61
CA PRO A 80 -14.53 -4.37 -0.10
C PRO A 80 -14.71 -3.27 -1.16
N ALA A 81 -15.07 -2.07 -0.69
CA ALA A 81 -15.26 -0.92 -1.58
C ALA A 81 -13.95 -0.20 -1.88
N ILE A 82 -13.03 -0.19 -0.91
CA ILE A 82 -11.81 0.62 -0.98
C ILE A 82 -10.61 -0.25 -0.60
N TRP A 83 -9.60 -0.23 -1.45
CA TRP A 83 -8.26 -0.72 -1.13
C TRP A 83 -7.33 0.46 -0.85
N ILE A 84 -6.57 0.39 0.23
CA ILE A 84 -5.67 1.45 0.67
C ILE A 84 -4.25 0.91 0.90
N THR A 85 -3.27 1.76 0.61
CA THR A 85 -1.88 1.55 1.05
C THR A 85 -1.41 2.82 1.77
N ILE A 86 -0.91 2.67 3.00
CA ILE A 86 -0.43 3.78 3.82
C ILE A 86 1.04 3.54 4.15
N SER A 87 1.91 4.45 3.72
CA SER A 87 3.34 4.41 3.99
C SER A 87 3.78 5.75 4.57
N PRO A 88 3.68 5.95 5.89
CA PRO A 88 4.17 7.16 6.53
C PRO A 88 5.66 7.37 6.24
N ASN A 89 6.05 8.59 5.86
CA ASN A 89 7.46 8.93 5.64
C ASN A 89 8.19 8.98 6.98
N ASP A 90 8.98 7.95 7.30
CA ASP A 90 9.71 7.88 8.56
C ASP A 90 11.15 8.43 8.48
N ILE A 91 11.63 8.76 7.28
CA ILE A 91 12.99 9.26 7.02
C ILE A 91 13.09 10.75 7.34
N ASN A 92 12.16 11.55 6.79
CA ASN A 92 12.24 13.01 6.85
C ASN A 92 11.20 13.64 7.77
N ASN A 93 10.42 12.84 8.50
CA ASN A 93 9.37 13.38 9.35
C ASN A 93 9.94 13.94 10.67
N PRO A 94 9.72 15.24 10.96
CA PRO A 94 10.32 15.89 12.11
C PRO A 94 9.84 15.31 13.45
N VAL A 95 8.64 14.72 13.52
CA VAL A 95 8.14 14.04 14.73
C VAL A 95 8.96 12.80 15.01
N LYS A 96 9.18 11.96 13.99
CA LYS A 96 10.04 10.76 14.10
C LYS A 96 11.47 11.15 14.45
N MET A 97 12.04 12.15 13.77
CA MET A 97 13.42 12.57 14.00
C MET A 97 13.63 13.07 15.44
N LYS A 98 12.72 13.90 15.96
CA LYS A 98 12.76 14.35 17.36
C LYS A 98 12.69 13.17 18.33
N LEU A 99 11.78 12.22 18.08
CA LEU A 99 11.65 11.02 18.90
C LEU A 99 12.95 10.19 18.91
N ALA A 100 13.56 9.98 17.75
CA ALA A 100 14.80 9.21 17.62
C ALA A 100 15.97 9.89 18.32
N ILE A 101 16.12 11.22 18.16
CA ILE A 101 17.19 11.97 18.82
C ILE A 101 17.05 11.89 20.34
N HIS A 102 15.85 12.07 20.87
CA HIS A 102 15.60 11.93 22.32
C HIS A 102 15.83 10.51 22.87
N ARG A 103 15.72 9.47 22.03
CA ARG A 103 15.91 8.08 22.44
C ARG A 103 17.35 7.61 22.34
N LEU A 104 18.10 8.12 21.38
CA LEU A 104 19.48 7.73 21.11
C LEU A 104 20.51 8.59 21.87
N HIS A 105 20.14 9.77 22.34
CA HIS A 105 21.05 10.73 22.96
C HIS A 105 20.56 11.20 24.33
N ASP A 106 21.50 11.61 25.19
CA ASP A 106 21.20 12.32 26.42
C ASP A 106 20.63 13.72 26.13
N TYR A 107 20.13 14.39 27.15
CA TYR A 107 19.39 15.66 27.00
C TYR A 107 20.22 16.78 26.36
N GLU A 108 21.48 16.96 26.74
CA GLU A 108 22.29 18.07 26.20
C GLU A 108 22.70 17.77 24.75
N SER A 109 23.14 16.53 24.47
CA SER A 109 23.42 16.07 23.11
C SER A 109 22.18 16.18 22.20
N ALA A 110 21.01 15.75 22.67
CA ALA A 110 19.76 15.86 21.93
C ALA A 110 19.40 17.30 21.60
N LYS A 111 19.58 18.23 22.55
CA LYS A 111 19.29 19.65 22.38
C LYS A 111 20.18 20.30 21.32
N GLU A 112 21.47 19.99 21.32
CA GLU A 112 22.42 20.47 20.30
C GLU A 112 22.06 19.92 18.90
N LEU A 113 21.79 18.61 18.81
CA LEU A 113 21.41 17.95 17.55
C LEU A 113 20.10 18.48 16.98
N LEU A 114 19.12 18.77 17.84
CA LEU A 114 17.85 19.37 17.42
C LEU A 114 18.02 20.80 16.89
N ALA A 115 19.01 21.55 17.40
CA ALA A 115 19.35 22.87 16.89
C ALA A 115 20.01 22.79 15.50
N ASP A 116 20.81 21.75 15.25
CA ASP A 116 21.58 21.54 14.01
C ASP A 116 20.82 20.77 12.91
N LEU A 117 19.61 20.25 13.19
CA LEU A 117 18.75 19.52 12.23
C LEU A 117 18.44 20.29 10.92
N ARG A 118 18.72 21.59 10.87
CA ARG A 118 18.56 22.44 9.70
C ARG A 118 19.68 22.33 8.66
N GLU A 119 20.90 21.92 9.03
CA GLU A 119 22.07 22.08 8.15
C GLU A 119 22.75 20.78 7.70
N LYS A 120 22.97 19.78 8.57
CA LYS A 120 23.91 18.68 8.25
C LYS A 120 23.55 17.26 8.72
N TYR A 121 22.41 17.06 9.35
CA TYR A 121 22.16 15.77 9.98
C TYR A 121 21.75 14.67 8.98
N ASP A 122 22.46 13.54 8.98
CA ASP A 122 22.15 12.39 8.14
C ASP A 122 20.83 11.74 8.59
N ARG A 123 19.75 12.16 7.92
CA ARG A 123 18.37 11.73 8.19
C ARG A 123 18.17 10.25 7.94
N ILE A 124 18.92 9.69 7.00
CA ILE A 124 18.85 8.28 6.62
C ILE A 124 19.53 7.43 7.70
N ALA A 125 20.67 7.88 8.22
CA ALA A 125 21.34 7.25 9.35
C ALA A 125 20.42 7.20 10.58
N LEU A 126 19.78 8.31 10.94
CA LEU A 126 18.85 8.36 12.09
C LEU A 126 17.61 7.47 11.88
N SER A 127 17.13 7.35 10.64
CA SER A 127 16.04 6.43 10.30
C SER A 127 16.44 4.98 10.58
N THR A 128 17.63 4.60 10.15
CA THR A 128 18.19 3.25 10.25
C THR A 128 18.63 2.91 11.68
N MET A 129 19.14 3.88 12.44
CA MET A 129 19.72 3.66 13.77
C MET A 129 18.70 3.45 14.90
N ASP A 130 17.47 3.96 14.76
CA ASP A 130 16.40 3.73 15.73
C ASP A 130 15.11 3.20 15.07
N PRO A 131 15.06 1.90 14.75
CA PRO A 131 13.87 1.25 14.20
C PRO A 131 12.69 1.26 15.19
N VAL A 132 12.95 1.40 16.50
CA VAL A 132 11.88 1.49 17.51
C VAL A 132 11.11 2.80 17.36
N SER A 133 11.81 3.91 17.13
CA SER A 133 11.15 5.17 16.78
C SER A 133 10.31 5.08 15.52
N SER A 134 10.79 4.40 14.48
CA SER A 134 10.00 4.17 13.26
C SER A 134 8.73 3.38 13.55
N ALA A 135 8.81 2.32 14.36
CA ALA A 135 7.65 1.52 14.75
C ALA A 135 6.63 2.32 15.59
N ILE A 136 7.10 3.12 16.56
CA ILE A 136 6.24 3.98 17.39
C ILE A 136 5.53 5.04 16.52
N PHE A 137 6.29 5.71 15.66
CA PHE A 137 5.76 6.71 14.74
C PHE A 137 4.71 6.09 13.80
N PHE A 138 5.05 4.97 13.16
CA PHE A 138 4.12 4.24 12.30
C PHE A 138 2.84 3.86 13.04
N HIS A 139 2.94 3.28 14.24
CA HIS A 139 1.78 2.89 15.03
C HIS A 139 0.87 4.09 15.35
N ARG A 140 1.47 5.25 15.70
CA ARG A 140 0.71 6.49 15.93
C ARG A 140 -0.04 6.93 14.69
N GLU A 141 0.64 7.05 13.54
CA GLU A 141 0.03 7.53 12.29
C GLU A 141 -1.11 6.60 11.84
N ILE A 142 -0.88 5.29 11.88
CA ILE A 142 -1.90 4.30 11.50
C ILE A 142 -3.09 4.33 12.48
N SER A 143 -2.84 4.43 13.78
CA SER A 143 -3.93 4.49 14.77
C SER A 143 -4.79 5.74 14.57
N LEU A 144 -4.17 6.90 14.35
CA LEU A 144 -4.88 8.15 14.04
C LEU A 144 -5.64 8.06 12.72
N PHE A 145 -5.08 7.41 11.71
CA PHE A 145 -5.78 7.17 10.44
C PHE A 145 -7.09 6.40 10.66
N PHE A 146 -7.04 5.26 11.34
CA PHE A 146 -8.24 4.46 11.59
C PHE A 146 -9.23 5.14 12.53
N GLU A 147 -8.74 5.86 13.55
CA GLU A 147 -9.59 6.56 14.51
C GLU A 147 -10.30 7.77 13.90
N LYS A 148 -9.58 8.60 13.14
CA LYS A 148 -10.08 9.91 12.68
C LYS A 148 -10.60 9.91 11.26
N TYR A 149 -9.98 9.14 10.36
CA TYR A 149 -10.32 9.15 8.93
C TYR A 149 -11.23 8.00 8.53
N VAL A 150 -11.00 6.80 9.06
CA VAL A 150 -11.86 5.62 8.78
C VAL A 150 -13.08 5.60 9.71
N ASN A 151 -12.88 5.93 11.00
CA ASN A 151 -13.94 6.08 12.00
C ASN A 151 -15.00 4.97 11.97
N THR A 152 -14.55 3.72 11.99
CA THR A 152 -15.38 2.53 11.77
C THR A 152 -16.66 2.53 12.62
N GLY A 153 -17.80 2.27 11.99
CA GLY A 153 -19.12 2.29 12.62
C GLY A 153 -19.78 3.68 12.70
N ARG A 154 -19.09 4.74 12.27
CA ARG A 154 -19.59 6.11 12.20
C ARG A 154 -19.34 6.69 10.80
N GLU A 155 -19.88 7.89 10.56
CA GLU A 155 -19.54 8.63 9.35
C GLU A 155 -18.07 9.04 9.36
N SER A 156 -17.46 8.96 8.18
CA SER A 156 -16.04 9.17 7.95
C SER A 156 -15.82 9.89 6.62
N ILE A 157 -14.58 10.29 6.33
CA ILE A 157 -14.27 10.92 5.04
C ILE A 157 -14.47 9.98 3.84
N PHE A 158 -14.53 8.66 4.09
CA PHE A 158 -14.80 7.64 3.10
C PHE A 158 -16.28 7.24 3.06
N GLY A 159 -17.15 7.92 3.82
CA GLY A 159 -18.50 7.47 4.14
C GLY A 159 -18.53 6.52 5.33
N LYS A 160 -19.69 5.92 5.62
CA LYS A 160 -19.87 5.01 6.75
C LYS A 160 -19.19 3.65 6.51
N ILE A 161 -18.04 3.44 7.14
CA ILE A 161 -17.29 2.18 7.06
C ILE A 161 -17.85 1.18 8.07
N SER A 162 -18.29 0.02 7.60
CA SER A 162 -18.85 -1.06 8.44
C SER A 162 -17.76 -1.97 9.00
N HIS A 163 -16.76 -2.32 8.16
CA HIS A 163 -15.67 -3.22 8.51
C HIS A 163 -14.37 -2.77 7.84
N TYR A 164 -13.24 -3.12 8.44
CA TYR A 164 -11.95 -3.00 7.79
C TYR A 164 -11.08 -4.23 8.10
N TYR A 165 -10.14 -4.50 7.22
CA TYR A 165 -9.08 -5.45 7.44
C TYR A 165 -7.76 -4.84 6.98
N ALA A 166 -6.72 -4.91 7.79
CA ALA A 166 -5.43 -4.35 7.43
C ALA A 166 -4.28 -5.25 7.88
N THR A 167 -3.19 -5.21 7.12
CA THR A 167 -1.93 -5.89 7.41
C THR A 167 -0.77 -4.91 7.29
N VAL A 168 0.26 -5.11 8.11
CA VAL A 168 1.50 -4.34 8.06
C VAL A 168 2.53 -5.21 7.34
N GLU A 169 3.28 -4.61 6.42
CA GLU A 169 4.40 -5.24 5.72
C GLU A 169 5.61 -4.30 5.75
N THR A 170 6.81 -4.86 5.62
CA THR A 170 8.04 -4.08 5.39
C THR A 170 8.21 -3.85 3.90
N ASN A 171 8.48 -2.62 3.48
CA ASN A 171 8.82 -2.34 2.09
C ASN A 171 10.27 -2.77 1.78
N GLU A 172 10.70 -2.63 0.54
CA GLU A 172 12.06 -2.99 0.09
C GLU A 172 13.17 -2.23 0.82
N ARG A 173 12.84 -1.11 1.47
CA ARG A 173 13.76 -0.27 2.24
C ARG A 173 13.73 -0.59 3.75
N GLY A 174 12.91 -1.55 4.16
CA GLY A 174 12.72 -1.93 5.57
C GLY A 174 11.74 -1.04 6.34
N SER A 175 11.17 0.01 5.74
CA SER A 175 10.14 0.84 6.40
C SER A 175 8.79 0.12 6.42
N LEU A 176 8.01 0.39 7.45
CA LEU A 176 6.67 -0.18 7.61
C LEU A 176 5.67 0.52 6.68
N HIS A 177 4.83 -0.27 6.03
CA HIS A 177 3.65 0.20 5.32
C HIS A 177 2.46 -0.70 5.63
N LEU A 178 1.26 -0.17 5.45
CA LEU A 178 0.01 -0.87 5.69
C LEU A 178 -0.74 -1.07 4.37
N HIS A 179 -1.25 -2.28 4.17
CA HIS A 179 -2.27 -2.56 3.17
C HIS A 179 -3.60 -2.78 3.87
N GLY A 180 -4.65 -2.09 3.43
CA GLY A 180 -5.97 -2.13 4.03
C GLY A 180 -7.08 -2.34 3.00
N LEU A 181 -8.15 -2.97 3.45
CA LEU A 181 -9.42 -3.10 2.76
C LEU A 181 -10.51 -2.52 3.66
N LEU A 182 -11.40 -1.70 3.09
CA LEU A 182 -12.52 -1.09 3.78
C LEU A 182 -13.85 -1.49 3.13
N TRP A 183 -14.84 -1.82 3.95
CA TRP A 183 -16.21 -2.14 3.53
C TRP A 183 -17.15 -1.02 3.93
N LEU A 184 -17.88 -0.47 2.97
CA LEU A 184 -18.92 0.51 3.23
C LEU A 184 -20.17 -0.17 3.81
N ASP A 185 -20.94 0.59 4.58
CA ASP A 185 -22.28 0.16 5.00
C ASP A 185 -23.19 0.08 3.76
N GLY A 186 -23.98 -0.99 3.65
CA GLY A 186 -24.85 -1.22 2.48
C GLY A 186 -24.15 -1.64 1.18
N ASN A 187 -22.84 -1.96 1.21
CA ASN A 187 -22.04 -2.24 0.01
C ASN A 187 -22.33 -3.57 -0.72
N MET A 188 -23.21 -4.42 -0.20
CA MET A 188 -23.41 -5.77 -0.74
C MET A 188 -23.87 -5.81 -2.20
N ARG A 189 -24.50 -4.74 -2.69
CA ARG A 189 -24.96 -4.64 -4.08
C ARG A 189 -23.99 -3.93 -5.02
N LEU A 190 -22.86 -3.41 -4.53
CA LEU A 190 -21.89 -2.70 -5.36
C LEU A 190 -21.41 -3.50 -6.59
N PRO A 191 -21.19 -4.83 -6.52
CA PRO A 191 -20.81 -5.61 -7.70
C PRO A 191 -21.85 -5.58 -8.83
N ASN A 192 -23.12 -5.37 -8.50
CA ASN A 192 -24.22 -5.32 -9.48
C ASN A 192 -24.48 -3.89 -9.96
N LEU A 193 -23.73 -2.89 -9.51
CA LEU A 193 -24.00 -1.48 -9.81
C LEU A 193 -24.15 -1.24 -11.31
N ILE A 194 -23.28 -1.82 -12.14
CA ILE A 194 -23.33 -1.62 -13.60
C ILE A 194 -24.59 -2.27 -14.20
N ASP A 195 -24.94 -3.48 -13.76
CA ASP A 195 -26.13 -4.19 -14.23
C ASP A 195 -27.42 -3.48 -13.78
N ASP A 196 -27.47 -3.03 -12.53
CA ASP A 196 -28.56 -2.24 -11.96
C ASP A 196 -28.71 -0.90 -12.70
N MET A 197 -27.61 -0.25 -13.05
CA MET A 197 -27.61 0.97 -13.86
C MET A 197 -28.12 0.73 -15.28
N ALA A 198 -27.79 -0.43 -15.89
CA ALA A 198 -28.23 -0.79 -17.24
C ALA A 198 -29.69 -1.27 -17.29
N ASN A 199 -30.28 -1.68 -16.16
CA ASN A 199 -31.64 -2.18 -16.11
C ASN A 199 -32.67 -1.05 -16.35
N PRO A 200 -33.53 -1.14 -17.38
CA PRO A 200 -34.58 -0.15 -17.61
C PRO A 200 -35.56 0.00 -16.45
N ALA A 201 -35.77 -1.06 -15.66
CA ALA A 201 -36.68 -1.06 -14.52
C ALA A 201 -36.16 -0.27 -13.30
N GLU A 202 -34.85 0.01 -13.22
CA GLU A 202 -34.20 0.66 -12.08
C GLU A 202 -33.97 2.18 -12.32
N GLU A 203 -34.92 2.84 -12.99
CA GLU A 203 -34.79 4.26 -13.37
C GLU A 203 -34.58 5.19 -12.18
N ALA A 204 -35.33 5.00 -11.09
CA ALA A 204 -35.23 5.83 -9.90
C ALA A 204 -33.87 5.68 -9.20
N TYR A 205 -33.34 4.46 -9.11
CA TYR A 205 -32.04 4.16 -8.53
C TYR A 205 -30.92 4.76 -9.39
N ARG A 206 -30.95 4.53 -10.71
CA ARG A 206 -30.00 5.12 -11.66
C ARG A 206 -29.96 6.65 -11.54
N ALA A 207 -31.12 7.30 -11.50
CA ALA A 207 -31.20 8.75 -11.35
C ALA A 207 -30.60 9.23 -10.02
N GLN A 208 -30.74 8.46 -8.94
CA GLN A 208 -30.11 8.77 -7.65
C GLN A 208 -28.59 8.65 -7.70
N VAL A 209 -28.06 7.60 -8.33
CA VAL A 209 -26.62 7.40 -8.50
C VAL A 209 -26.01 8.53 -9.34
N ILE A 210 -26.64 8.90 -10.46
CA ILE A 210 -26.18 10.01 -11.31
C ILE A 210 -26.12 11.31 -10.52
N ARG A 211 -27.21 11.68 -9.82
CA ARG A 211 -27.21 12.90 -8.99
C ARG A 211 -26.11 12.90 -7.93
N TYR A 212 -25.84 11.75 -7.32
CA TYR A 212 -24.76 11.63 -6.36
C TYR A 212 -23.39 11.86 -7.02
N ILE A 213 -23.12 11.21 -8.15
CA ILE A 213 -21.86 11.39 -8.90
C ILE A 213 -21.68 12.86 -9.29
N ASP A 214 -22.71 13.50 -9.86
CA ASP A 214 -22.68 14.91 -10.25
C ASP A 214 -22.47 15.86 -9.05
N SER A 215 -22.91 15.46 -7.85
CA SER A 215 -22.70 16.24 -6.63
C SER A 215 -21.29 16.08 -6.03
N VAL A 216 -20.55 15.04 -6.41
CA VAL A 216 -19.20 14.76 -5.90
C VAL A 216 -18.16 15.26 -6.88
N PHE A 217 -18.32 14.93 -8.16
CA PHE A 217 -17.40 15.32 -9.22
C PHE A 217 -17.78 16.70 -9.75
N HIS A 218 -16.96 17.70 -9.41
CA HIS A 218 -17.04 19.04 -9.99
C HIS A 218 -15.85 19.22 -10.94
N GLU A 219 -16.12 19.23 -12.25
CA GLU A 219 -15.11 19.56 -13.25
C GLU A 219 -15.13 21.08 -13.50
N CYS A 220 -14.20 21.81 -12.90
CA CYS A 220 -13.89 23.20 -13.29
C CYS A 220 -12.84 23.14 -14.41
N LEU A 221 -13.28 22.92 -15.64
CA LEU A 221 -12.42 22.99 -16.81
C LEU A 221 -12.82 24.17 -17.69
N ASP A 222 -11.88 25.08 -17.92
CA ASP A 222 -11.98 26.11 -18.94
C ASP A 222 -11.50 25.50 -20.27
N GLU A 223 -12.44 24.87 -20.98
CA GLU A 223 -12.18 24.19 -22.25
C GLU A 223 -11.73 25.18 -23.34
N ASP A 224 -12.19 26.42 -23.28
CA ASP A 224 -11.86 27.47 -24.25
C ASP A 224 -10.41 27.97 -24.04
N ALA A 225 -9.99 28.19 -22.79
CA ALA A 225 -8.59 28.45 -22.47
C ALA A 225 -7.68 27.29 -22.89
N GLY A 226 -8.12 26.05 -22.66
CA GLY A 226 -7.37 24.86 -23.05
C GLY A 226 -7.25 24.65 -24.57
N LYS A 227 -8.27 25.05 -25.35
CA LYS A 227 -8.23 25.00 -26.82
C LYS A 227 -7.31 26.08 -27.39
N ALA A 228 -7.32 27.29 -26.83
CA ALA A 228 -6.43 28.37 -27.23
C ALA A 228 -4.95 27.97 -27.10
N VAL A 229 -4.57 27.37 -25.97
CA VAL A 229 -3.18 26.95 -25.69
C VAL A 229 -2.69 25.84 -26.65
N ARG A 230 -3.56 24.89 -27.07
CA ARG A 230 -3.20 23.86 -28.07
C ARG A 230 -3.02 24.40 -29.48
N GLN A 231 -3.68 25.50 -29.83
CA GLN A 231 -3.50 26.14 -31.14
C GLN A 231 -2.16 26.90 -31.21
N GLU A 232 -1.64 27.35 -30.07
CA GLU A 232 -0.44 28.18 -30.00
C GLU A 232 0.87 27.38 -29.85
N ARG A 233 0.84 26.16 -29.29
CA ARG A 233 2.06 25.40 -28.96
C ARG A 233 1.93 23.88 -29.12
N LYS A 234 2.97 23.22 -29.64
CA LYS A 234 2.99 21.75 -29.72
C LYS A 234 3.47 21.10 -28.40
N PRO A 235 3.02 19.88 -28.06
CA PRO A 235 3.39 19.19 -26.81
C PRO A 235 4.87 18.92 -26.60
N ILE A 236 5.70 18.98 -27.66
CA ILE A 236 7.13 18.73 -27.60
C ILE A 236 7.82 19.75 -28.53
N ASP A 237 7.72 21.03 -28.21
CA ASP A 237 8.55 22.05 -28.85
C ASP A 237 9.83 22.28 -28.03
N PRO A 238 11.03 22.15 -28.63
CA PRO A 238 12.27 22.39 -27.93
C PRO A 238 12.42 23.89 -27.63
N VAL A 239 12.44 24.25 -26.34
CA VAL A 239 12.76 25.61 -25.90
C VAL A 239 14.26 25.67 -25.59
N GLU A 240 15.04 26.24 -26.51
CA GLU A 240 16.52 26.29 -26.47
C GLU A 240 17.06 26.92 -25.16
N GLU A 241 16.36 27.93 -24.63
CA GLU A 241 16.71 28.64 -23.40
C GLU A 241 16.56 27.75 -22.15
N VAL A 242 15.61 26.82 -22.16
CA VAL A 242 15.39 25.84 -21.08
C VAL A 242 16.46 24.76 -21.09
N MET A 243 16.98 24.39 -22.27
CA MET A 243 18.01 23.36 -22.41
C MET A 243 19.40 23.84 -21.96
N THR A 244 19.62 25.15 -21.90
CA THR A 244 20.93 25.75 -21.61
C THR A 244 21.02 26.44 -20.25
N SER A 245 19.90 26.60 -19.54
CA SER A 245 19.85 27.30 -18.25
C SER A 245 18.94 26.63 -17.22
N THR A 246 19.51 26.28 -16.07
CA THR A 246 18.78 25.71 -14.93
C THR A 246 17.78 26.69 -14.31
N SER A 247 18.07 27.99 -14.32
CA SER A 247 17.12 29.02 -13.83
C SER A 247 15.94 29.20 -14.77
N ALA A 248 16.18 29.14 -16.09
CA ALA A 248 15.12 29.17 -17.11
C ALA A 248 14.25 27.91 -17.04
N LEU A 249 14.86 26.73 -16.87
CA LEU A 249 14.14 25.49 -16.63
C LEU A 249 13.27 25.58 -15.38
N THR A 250 13.81 26.05 -14.25
CA THR A 250 13.05 26.15 -12.99
C THR A 250 11.86 27.10 -13.13
N ALA A 251 12.04 28.23 -13.82
CA ALA A 251 10.97 29.20 -14.06
C ALA A 251 9.88 28.65 -15.00
N ALA A 252 10.26 27.86 -16.01
CA ALA A 252 9.33 27.30 -16.99
C ALA A 252 8.72 25.94 -16.56
N PHE A 253 9.29 25.27 -15.54
CA PHE A 253 8.97 23.88 -15.22
C PHE A 253 7.53 23.66 -14.79
N GLU A 254 6.98 24.54 -13.95
CA GLU A 254 5.59 24.41 -13.48
C GLU A 254 4.61 24.60 -14.64
N ASP A 255 4.82 25.63 -15.46
CA ASP A 255 3.99 25.90 -16.64
C ASP A 255 4.09 24.78 -17.68
N GLU A 256 5.29 24.26 -17.91
CA GLU A 256 5.53 23.12 -18.81
C GLU A 256 4.84 21.85 -18.30
N SER A 257 5.02 21.54 -17.02
CA SER A 257 4.41 20.37 -16.39
C SER A 257 2.89 20.44 -16.46
N ASN A 258 2.31 21.62 -16.23
CA ASN A 258 0.87 21.86 -16.33
C ASN A 258 0.38 21.71 -17.78
N PHE A 259 1.12 22.23 -18.77
CA PHE A 259 0.81 22.10 -20.19
C PHE A 259 0.86 20.63 -20.66
N ILE A 260 1.91 19.88 -20.28
CA ILE A 260 2.05 18.46 -20.61
C ILE A 260 0.97 17.62 -19.93
N ALA A 261 0.70 17.85 -18.63
CA ALA A 261 -0.36 17.17 -17.91
C ALA A 261 -1.74 17.39 -18.56
N TYR A 262 -1.98 18.58 -19.13
CA TYR A 262 -3.16 18.87 -19.92
C TYR A 262 -3.17 18.17 -21.29
N CYS A 263 -2.04 18.15 -22.02
CA CYS A 263 -1.91 17.46 -23.30
C CYS A 263 -2.08 15.94 -23.18
N CYS A 264 -1.66 15.34 -22.06
CA CYS A 264 -1.78 13.91 -21.78
C CYS A 264 -3.19 13.46 -21.33
N ARG A 265 -4.18 14.36 -21.27
CA ARG A 265 -5.58 13.98 -20.95
C ARG A 265 -6.16 13.13 -22.09
N ALA A 266 -6.34 11.84 -21.82
CA ALA A 266 -7.02 10.90 -22.70
C ALA A 266 -8.54 11.07 -22.59
N PHE A 267 -9.10 12.04 -23.31
CA PHE A 267 -10.50 11.98 -23.73
C PHE A 267 -10.54 11.59 -25.22
N PRO A 268 -10.74 10.32 -25.58
CA PRO A 268 -11.25 10.01 -26.90
C PRO A 268 -12.72 10.44 -26.91
N HIS A 269 -13.07 11.32 -27.85
CA HIS A 269 -14.42 11.76 -28.18
C HIS A 269 -15.50 10.73 -27.85
N ILE A 270 -16.29 11.00 -26.80
CA ILE A 270 -17.62 10.40 -26.65
C ILE A 270 -18.59 11.45 -27.20
N HIS A 271 -18.91 11.32 -28.49
CA HIS A 271 -20.16 11.88 -29.01
C HIS A 271 -21.29 11.02 -28.47
N LEU A 272 -22.03 11.54 -27.48
CA LEU A 272 -23.38 11.07 -27.22
C LEU A 272 -24.34 11.84 -28.14
N PRO A 273 -25.30 11.17 -28.78
CA PRO A 273 -26.32 11.81 -29.62
C PRO A 273 -27.26 12.72 -28.81
#